data_AF-A0A212CJH5-F1
#
_entry.id   AF-A0A212CJH5-F1
#
_cell.length_a   1.000
_cell.length_b   1.000
_cell.length_c   1.000
_cell.angle_alpha   90.00
_cell.angle_beta   90.00
_cell.angle_gamma   90.00
#
_symmetry.space_group_name_H-M   'P 1'
#
loop_
_entity.id
_entity.type
_entity.pdbx_description
1 polymer ?
#
loop_
_entity_poly.entity_id
_entity_poly.type
_entity_poly.pdbx_seq_one_letter_code
_entity_poly.pdbx_strand_id
1 'polypeptide(L)'
;REEAEWESISVLLMMHGLKPLPLVKRTDMKDMFDFVVTLVIVKREEAEWESISVLLMMHGLKPLSLVKRTDMKDLIIFDKQSSQTMRENLKTMMEETSRQQNMIQELIETNKQLKNELQQQQSRAADQEQRANDLEQIMESVKSKIGEMEDESVNR
;
A
#
# COMPACT_ATOMS: atom_id res chain seq x y z
N ARG A 1 -2.74 34.60 38.66
CA ARG A 1 -1.98 33.92 37.58
C ARG A 1 -2.30 32.43 37.60
N GLU A 2 -2.08 31.74 38.72
CA GLU A 2 -2.48 30.33 38.93
C GLU A 2 -3.99 30.10 38.72
N GLU A 3 -4.86 31.00 39.20
CA GLU A 3 -6.32 30.92 39.00
C GLU A 3 -6.75 31.08 37.53
N ALA A 4 -6.00 31.85 36.74
CA ALA A 4 -6.24 31.98 35.30
C ALA A 4 -5.77 30.73 34.53
N GLU A 5 -4.72 30.07 35.02
CA GLU A 5 -4.28 28.77 34.49
C GLU A 5 -5.31 27.67 34.82
N TRP A 6 -5.95 27.72 36.00
CA TRP A 6 -7.06 26.83 36.37
C TRP A 6 -8.30 26.96 35.51
N GLU A 7 -8.71 28.19 35.21
CA GLU A 7 -9.80 28.46 34.27
C GLU A 7 -9.44 27.95 32.87
N SER A 8 -8.20 28.18 32.42
CA SER A 8 -7.72 27.70 31.12
C SER A 8 -7.73 26.17 31.00
N ILE A 9 -7.33 25.45 32.06
CA ILE A 9 -7.35 23.98 32.11
C ILE A 9 -8.78 23.45 32.22
N SER A 10 -9.63 24.10 33.00
CA SER A 10 -11.05 23.71 33.11
C SER A 10 -11.76 23.84 31.77
N VAL A 11 -11.44 24.88 31.00
CA VAL A 11 -11.91 25.06 29.62
C VAL A 11 -11.39 23.94 28.71
N LEU A 12 -10.10 23.59 28.79
CA LEU A 12 -9.50 22.51 28.00
C LEU A 12 -10.17 21.15 28.27
N LEU A 13 -10.43 20.83 29.54
CA LEU A 13 -11.12 19.61 29.95
C LEU A 13 -12.55 19.57 29.41
N MET A 14 -13.27 20.69 29.47
CA MET A 14 -14.61 20.80 28.90
C MET A 14 -14.63 20.63 27.38
N MET A 15 -13.63 21.16 26.66
CA MET A 15 -13.48 20.96 25.20
C MET A 15 -13.28 19.48 24.82
N HIS A 16 -12.71 18.68 25.72
CA HIS A 16 -12.53 17.24 25.55
C HIS A 16 -13.63 16.39 26.21
N GLY A 17 -14.74 17.01 26.65
CA GLY A 17 -15.91 16.31 27.20
C GLY A 17 -15.73 15.78 28.62
N LEU A 18 -14.73 16.27 29.36
CA LEU A 18 -14.45 15.89 30.74
C LEU A 18 -15.06 16.91 31.72
N LYS A 19 -15.46 16.44 32.91
CA LYS A 19 -16.04 17.31 33.96
C LYS A 19 -14.97 18.25 34.54
N PRO A 20 -15.31 19.54 34.81
CA PRO A 20 -14.40 20.48 35.47
C PRO A 20 -14.14 20.09 36.93
N LEU A 21 -12.98 20.49 37.44
CA LEU A 21 -12.43 20.03 38.72
C LEU A 21 -12.77 21.03 39.87
N PRO A 22 -12.99 20.55 41.12
CA PRO A 22 -13.25 21.42 42.27
C PRO A 22 -11.99 22.19 42.72
N LEU A 23 -12.16 23.31 43.43
CA LEU A 23 -11.07 24.13 44.00
C LEU A 23 -10.31 23.33 45.09
N VAL A 24 -9.02 23.03 44.87
CA VAL A 24 -8.19 22.20 45.80
C VAL A 24 -6.89 22.94 46.21
N LYS A 25 -6.30 22.56 47.36
CA LYS A 25 -5.07 23.15 47.93
C LYS A 25 -3.87 22.99 46.98
N ARG A 26 -2.84 23.83 47.11
CA ARG A 26 -1.68 23.92 46.20
C ARG A 26 -0.94 22.58 45.94
N THR A 27 -0.77 21.71 46.94
CA THR A 27 -0.16 20.37 46.75
C THR A 27 -1.06 19.46 45.93
N ASP A 28 -2.35 19.43 46.28
CA ASP A 28 -3.37 18.64 45.59
C ASP A 28 -3.60 19.17 44.15
N MET A 29 -3.37 20.46 43.94
CA MET A 29 -3.41 21.16 42.67
C MET A 29 -2.24 20.80 41.76
N LYS A 30 -1.03 20.63 42.30
CA LYS A 30 0.10 20.08 41.55
C LYS A 30 -0.14 18.63 41.16
N ASP A 31 -0.62 17.80 42.09
CA ASP A 31 -0.92 16.39 41.80
C ASP A 31 -2.05 16.23 40.79
N MET A 32 -3.07 17.10 40.86
CA MET A 32 -4.16 17.15 39.88
C MET A 32 -3.67 17.62 38.51
N PHE A 33 -2.76 18.60 38.45
CA PHE A 33 -2.13 19.02 37.20
C PHE A 33 -1.30 17.89 36.59
N ASP A 34 -0.45 17.24 37.38
CA ASP A 34 0.37 16.10 36.95
C ASP A 34 -0.52 14.95 36.45
N PHE A 35 -1.67 14.70 37.11
CA PHE A 35 -2.67 13.73 36.67
C PHE A 35 -3.31 14.12 35.33
N VAL A 36 -3.76 15.36 35.17
CA VAL A 36 -4.39 15.85 33.94
C VAL A 36 -3.40 15.81 32.77
N VAL A 37 -2.17 16.27 32.98
CA VAL A 37 -1.10 16.21 31.97
C VAL A 37 -0.82 14.76 31.56
N THR A 38 -0.70 13.86 32.53
CA THR A 38 -0.49 12.43 32.26
C THR A 38 -1.67 11.83 31.48
N LEU A 39 -2.90 12.14 31.86
CA LEU A 39 -4.10 11.67 31.19
C LEU A 39 -4.17 12.15 29.74
N VAL A 40 -3.88 13.43 29.49
CA VAL A 40 -3.85 14.01 28.14
C VAL A 40 -2.79 13.33 27.27
N ILE A 41 -1.60 13.09 27.80
CA ILE A 41 -0.52 12.39 27.08
C ILE A 41 -0.94 10.96 26.73
N VAL A 42 -1.52 10.22 27.69
CA VAL A 42 -2.00 8.86 27.46
C VAL A 42 -3.10 8.84 26.40
N LYS A 43 -4.07 9.75 26.47
CA LYS A 43 -5.16 9.83 25.50
C LYS A 43 -4.68 10.13 24.08
N ARG A 44 -3.67 10.97 23.93
CA ARG A 44 -3.02 11.21 22.65
C ARG A 44 -2.32 9.95 22.12
N GLU A 45 -1.56 9.27 22.96
CA GLU A 45 -0.85 8.05 22.58
C GLU A 45 -1.84 6.95 22.14
N GLU A 46 -2.96 6.79 22.86
CA GLU A 46 -4.06 5.89 22.47
C GLU A 46 -4.62 6.23 21.09
N ALA A 47 -4.92 7.51 20.82
CA ALA A 47 -5.45 7.95 19.53
C ALA A 47 -4.47 7.72 18.36
N GLU A 48 -3.18 7.92 18.60
CA GLU A 48 -2.15 7.69 17.58
C GLU A 48 -1.97 6.20 17.28
N TRP A 49 -2.12 5.31 18.28
CA TRP A 49 -2.15 3.86 18.07
C TRP A 49 -3.46 3.36 17.43
N GLU A 50 -4.58 4.01 17.72
CA GLU A 50 -5.86 3.72 17.05
C GLU A 50 -5.77 4.00 15.55
N SER A 51 -5.11 5.10 15.16
CA SER A 51 -4.84 5.41 13.76
C SER A 51 -4.07 4.29 13.04
N ILE A 52 -3.07 3.69 13.69
CA ILE A 52 -2.37 2.51 13.15
C ILE A 52 -3.29 1.30 13.06
N SER A 53 -4.15 1.07 14.05
CA SER A 53 -5.12 -0.03 14.02
C SER A 53 -6.07 0.07 12.84
N VAL A 54 -6.53 1.28 12.51
CA VAL A 54 -7.33 1.54 11.29
C VAL A 54 -6.54 1.18 10.04
N LEU A 55 -5.27 1.59 9.94
CA LEU A 55 -4.42 1.25 8.80
C LEU A 55 -4.22 -0.26 8.66
N LEU A 56 -3.95 -0.96 9.76
CA LEU A 56 -3.83 -2.42 9.77
C LEU A 56 -5.12 -3.07 9.23
N MET A 57 -6.28 -2.62 9.67
CA MET A 57 -7.57 -3.13 9.20
C MET A 57 -7.80 -2.86 7.71
N MET A 58 -7.41 -1.69 7.19
CA MET A 58 -7.47 -1.39 5.76
C MET A 58 -6.65 -2.37 4.91
N HIS A 59 -5.57 -2.91 5.48
CA HIS A 59 -4.73 -3.94 4.87
C HIS A 59 -5.13 -5.38 5.24
N GLY A 60 -6.30 -5.58 5.87
CA GLY A 60 -6.82 -6.90 6.23
C GLY A 60 -6.14 -7.54 7.45
N LEU A 61 -5.38 -6.77 8.22
CA LEU A 61 -4.71 -7.22 9.44
C LEU A 61 -5.59 -6.96 10.67
N LYS A 62 -5.28 -7.65 11.77
CA LYS A 62 -5.99 -7.45 13.05
C LYS A 62 -5.57 -6.12 13.69
N PRO A 63 -6.50 -5.34 14.26
CA PRO A 63 -6.17 -4.11 14.97
C PRO A 63 -5.38 -4.42 16.25
N LEU A 64 -4.66 -3.41 16.74
CA LEU A 64 -3.96 -3.51 18.01
C LEU A 64 -4.96 -3.32 19.16
N SER A 65 -4.82 -4.11 20.22
CA SER A 65 -5.65 -4.01 21.42
C SER A 65 -4.87 -3.43 22.59
N LEU A 66 -5.47 -2.49 23.32
CA LEU A 66 -4.91 -2.02 24.58
C LEU A 66 -4.97 -3.15 25.62
N VAL A 67 -3.81 -3.50 26.17
CA VAL A 67 -3.70 -4.50 27.24
C VAL A 67 -3.75 -3.79 28.59
N LYS A 68 -4.56 -4.32 29.53
CA LYS A 68 -4.62 -3.80 30.90
C LYS A 68 -3.34 -4.18 31.65
N ARG A 69 -2.89 -3.31 32.57
CA ARG A 69 -1.66 -3.46 33.36
C ARG A 69 -1.61 -4.69 34.31
N THR A 70 -2.63 -5.54 34.33
CA THR A 70 -2.69 -6.69 35.25
C THR A 70 -1.68 -7.78 34.90
N ASP A 71 -1.32 -7.93 33.63
CA ASP A 71 -0.55 -9.09 33.14
C ASP A 71 0.76 -8.68 32.45
N MET A 72 1.68 -8.04 33.20
CA MET A 72 2.93 -7.49 32.65
C MET A 72 4.07 -8.52 32.46
N LYS A 73 3.90 -9.77 32.89
CA LYS A 73 5.00 -10.75 32.93
C LYS A 73 5.49 -11.17 31.54
N ASP A 74 4.63 -11.10 30.54
CA ASP A 74 4.91 -11.53 29.15
C ASP A 74 4.90 -10.35 28.15
N LEU A 75 4.97 -9.10 28.64
CA LEU A 75 4.90 -7.90 27.81
C LEU A 75 6.26 -7.22 27.66
N ILE A 76 6.57 -6.82 26.42
CA ILE A 76 7.68 -5.91 26.14
C ILE A 76 7.14 -4.48 26.30
N ILE A 77 7.73 -3.74 27.24
CA ILE A 77 7.37 -2.34 27.48
C ILE A 77 8.30 -1.46 26.66
N PHE A 78 7.72 -0.66 25.76
CA PHE A 78 8.45 0.38 25.07
C PHE A 78 8.50 1.66 25.91
N ASP A 79 9.66 2.30 25.93
CA ASP A 79 9.71 3.72 26.29
C ASP A 79 9.01 4.56 25.20
N LYS A 80 8.77 5.84 25.51
CA LYS A 80 8.05 6.75 24.60
C LYS A 80 8.71 6.86 23.22
N GLN A 81 10.03 6.98 23.17
CA GLN A 81 10.76 7.12 21.91
C GLN A 81 10.66 5.84 21.09
N SER A 82 10.89 4.69 21.71
CA SER A 82 10.76 3.39 21.06
C SER A 82 9.34 3.13 20.53
N SER A 83 8.31 3.51 21.29
CA SER A 83 6.89 3.43 20.88
C SER A 83 6.63 4.28 19.63
N GLN A 84 7.10 5.53 19.63
CA GLN A 84 6.96 6.45 18.50
C GLN A 84 7.67 5.93 17.25
N THR A 85 8.92 5.49 17.37
CA THR A 85 9.67 4.90 16.26
C THR A 85 9.00 3.65 15.73
N MET A 86 8.46 2.78 16.59
CA MET A 86 7.70 1.60 16.16
C MET A 86 6.48 2.01 15.33
N ARG A 87 5.76 3.04 15.77
CA ARG A 87 4.59 3.55 15.06
C ARG A 87 4.93 4.11 13.68
N GLU A 88 5.99 4.89 13.58
CA GLU A 88 6.50 5.44 12.32
C GLU A 88 6.97 4.34 11.35
N ASN A 89 7.64 3.31 11.89
CA ASN A 89 8.07 2.15 11.11
C ASN A 89 6.86 1.39 10.55
N LEU A 90 5.84 1.13 11.37
CA LEU A 90 4.61 0.47 10.92
C LEU A 90 3.93 1.29 9.83
N LYS A 91 3.80 2.60 10.00
CA LYS A 91 3.19 3.49 9.00
C LYS A 91 3.95 3.45 7.67
N THR A 92 5.26 3.64 7.72
CA THR A 92 6.14 3.58 6.53
C THR A 92 6.05 2.22 5.84
N MET A 93 6.04 1.13 6.61
CA MET A 93 5.93 -0.23 6.08
C MET A 93 4.60 -0.45 5.36
N MET A 94 3.49 0.06 5.89
CA MET A 94 2.17 -0.05 5.22
C MET A 94 2.11 0.78 3.94
N GLU A 95 2.63 2.01 3.96
CA GLU A 95 2.71 2.87 2.77
C GLU A 95 3.56 2.21 1.67
N GLU A 96 4.72 1.66 2.03
CA GLU A 96 5.60 0.96 1.10
C GLU A 96 4.97 -0.32 0.56
N THR A 97 4.29 -1.10 1.40
CA THR A 97 3.57 -2.31 0.99
C THR A 97 2.47 -1.96 -0.02
N SER A 98 1.74 -0.87 0.21
CA SER A 98 0.70 -0.38 -0.71
C SER A 98 1.29 0.00 -2.07
N ARG A 99 2.40 0.74 -2.06
CA ARG A 99 3.11 1.13 -3.29
C ARG A 99 3.59 -0.09 -4.07
N GLN A 100 4.14 -1.08 -3.39
CA GLN A 100 4.59 -2.33 -4.01
C GLN A 100 3.43 -3.13 -4.59
N GLN A 101 2.30 -3.23 -3.90
CA GLN A 101 1.10 -3.88 -4.42
C GLN A 101 0.59 -3.22 -5.70
N ASN A 102 0.57 -1.89 -5.76
CA ASN A 102 0.18 -1.16 -6.97
C ASN A 102 1.13 -1.45 -8.14
N MET A 103 2.44 -1.42 -7.90
CA MET A 103 3.44 -1.73 -8.92
C MET A 103 3.31 -3.17 -9.42
N ILE A 104 3.06 -4.14 -8.53
CA ILE A 104 2.81 -5.53 -8.92
C ILE A 104 1.57 -5.62 -9.82
N GLN A 105 0.49 -4.91 -9.48
CA GLN A 105 -0.73 -4.90 -10.27
C GLN A 105 -0.51 -4.32 -11.68
N GLU A 106 0.22 -3.20 -11.79
CA GLU A 106 0.60 -2.60 -13.06
C GLU A 106 1.47 -3.53 -13.91
N LEU A 107 2.43 -4.22 -13.29
CA LEU A 107 3.28 -5.21 -13.97
C LEU A 107 2.46 -6.41 -14.47
N ILE A 108 1.50 -6.90 -13.69
CA ILE A 108 0.59 -7.98 -14.11
C ILE A 108 -0.22 -7.56 -15.35
N GLU A 109 -0.79 -6.36 -15.32
CA GLU A 109 -1.60 -5.86 -16.45
C GLU A 109 -0.74 -5.63 -17.70
N THR A 110 0.44 -5.02 -17.54
CA THR A 110 1.41 -4.84 -18.63
C THR A 110 1.84 -6.19 -19.22
N ASN A 111 2.13 -7.19 -18.37
CA ASN A 111 2.52 -8.52 -18.83
C ASN A 111 1.39 -9.20 -19.62
N LYS A 112 0.14 -9.02 -19.20
CA LYS A 112 -1.04 -9.53 -19.92
C LYS A 112 -1.18 -8.87 -21.30
N GLN A 113 -0.99 -7.55 -21.38
CA GLN A 113 -1.03 -6.82 -22.66
C GLN A 113 0.07 -7.30 -23.61
N LEU A 114 1.31 -7.41 -23.12
CA LEU A 114 2.45 -7.93 -23.91
C LEU A 114 2.21 -9.36 -24.42
N LYS A 115 1.59 -10.23 -23.62
CA LYS A 115 1.22 -11.58 -24.07
C LYS A 115 0.21 -11.57 -25.22
N ASN A 116 -0.79 -10.70 -25.15
CA ASN A 116 -1.78 -10.56 -26.21
C ASN A 116 -1.15 -10.01 -27.51
N GLU A 117 -0.28 -9.00 -27.37
CA GLU A 117 0.47 -8.43 -28.50
C GLU A 117 1.38 -9.48 -29.15
N LEU A 118 2.10 -10.26 -28.34
CA LEU A 118 2.95 -11.35 -28.84
C LEU A 118 2.13 -12.38 -29.64
N GLN A 119 0.98 -12.81 -29.10
CA GLN A 119 0.11 -13.75 -29.80
C GLN A 119 -0.41 -13.17 -31.13
N GLN A 120 -0.78 -11.89 -31.15
CA GLN A 120 -1.23 -11.23 -32.37
C GLN A 120 -0.10 -11.18 -33.42
N GLN A 121 1.13 -10.85 -33.00
CA GLN A 121 2.26 -10.81 -33.92
C GLN A 121 2.64 -12.19 -34.44
N GLN A 122 2.55 -13.23 -33.61
CA GLN A 122 2.76 -14.61 -34.05
C GLN A 122 1.75 -15.03 -35.11
N SER A 123 0.46 -14.70 -34.94
CA SER A 123 -0.57 -14.95 -35.95
C SER A 123 -0.24 -14.23 -37.27
N ARG A 124 0.15 -12.96 -37.20
CA ARG A 124 0.53 -12.18 -38.39
C ARG A 124 1.76 -12.74 -39.09
N ALA A 125 2.74 -13.20 -38.32
CA ALA A 125 3.95 -13.82 -38.86
C ALA A 125 3.61 -15.14 -39.57
N ALA A 126 2.76 -15.98 -38.97
CA ALA A 126 2.29 -17.21 -39.60
C ALA A 126 1.52 -16.95 -40.92
N ASP A 127 0.65 -15.93 -40.93
CA ASP A 127 -0.07 -15.52 -42.15
C ASP A 127 0.89 -15.04 -43.25
N GLN A 128 1.94 -14.29 -42.88
CA GLN A 128 2.97 -13.82 -43.80
C GLN A 128 3.82 -14.97 -44.34
N GLU A 129 4.21 -15.91 -43.49
CA GLU A 129 4.96 -17.11 -43.86
C GLU A 129 4.16 -17.97 -44.84
N GLN A 130 2.89 -18.22 -44.56
CA GLN A 130 2.03 -18.97 -45.48
C GLN A 130 1.94 -18.29 -46.85
N ARG A 131 1.73 -16.97 -46.88
CA ARG A 131 1.69 -16.21 -48.15
C ARG A 131 3.01 -16.28 -48.91
N ALA A 132 4.14 -16.22 -48.23
CA ALA A 132 5.45 -16.35 -48.87
C ALA A 132 5.63 -17.73 -49.49
N ASN A 133 5.24 -18.79 -48.78
CA ASN A 133 5.27 -20.17 -49.28
C ASN A 133 4.36 -20.36 -50.51
N ASP A 134 3.14 -19.82 -50.47
CA ASP A 134 2.20 -19.89 -51.60
C ASP A 134 2.78 -19.19 -52.85
N LEU A 135 3.42 -18.02 -52.67
CA LEU A 135 4.07 -17.28 -53.75
C LEU A 135 5.29 -18.02 -54.30
N GLU A 136 6.08 -18.68 -53.45
CA GLU A 136 7.20 -19.50 -53.87
C GLU A 136 6.73 -20.67 -54.73
N GLN A 137 5.67 -21.37 -54.32
CA GLN A 137 5.07 -22.45 -55.11
C GLN A 137 4.57 -21.97 -56.48
N ILE A 138 3.89 -20.80 -56.54
CA ILE A 138 3.46 -20.21 -57.81
C ILE A 138 4.66 -19.89 -58.69
N MET A 139 5.73 -19.31 -58.12
CA MET A 139 6.95 -18.97 -58.85
C MET A 139 7.61 -20.23 -59.43
N GLU A 140 7.70 -21.32 -58.67
CA GLU A 140 8.23 -22.60 -59.15
C GLU A 140 7.40 -23.16 -60.31
N SER A 141 6.07 -23.10 -60.21
CA SER A 141 5.17 -23.53 -61.29
C SER A 141 5.37 -22.71 -62.56
N VAL A 142 5.47 -21.38 -62.43
CA VAL A 142 5.74 -20.49 -63.59
C VAL A 142 7.10 -20.79 -64.21
N LYS A 143 8.15 -20.99 -63.40
CA LYS A 143 9.49 -21.38 -63.91
C LYS A 143 9.44 -22.68 -64.68
N SER A 144 8.77 -23.71 -64.14
CA SER A 144 8.58 -24.98 -64.84
C SER A 144 7.87 -24.78 -66.17
N LYS A 145 6.81 -23.96 -66.20
CA LYS A 145 6.04 -23.73 -67.43
C LYS A 145 6.83 -22.96 -68.49
N ILE A 146 7.67 -22.01 -68.08
CA ILE A 146 8.59 -21.33 -68.99
C ILE A 146 9.58 -22.33 -69.58
N GLY A 147 10.20 -23.19 -68.76
CA GLY A 147 11.12 -24.22 -69.23
C GLY A 147 10.48 -25.16 -70.26
N GLU A 148 9.26 -25.64 -70.00
CA GLU A 148 8.50 -26.45 -70.98
C GLU A 148 8.31 -25.71 -72.32
N MET A 149 7.93 -24.43 -72.29
CA MET A 149 7.72 -23.63 -73.50
C MET A 149 9.04 -23.35 -74.25
N GLU A 150 10.14 -23.13 -73.53
CA GLU A 150 11.47 -22.96 -74.11
C GLU A 150 11.91 -24.25 -74.83
N ASP A 151 11.74 -25.41 -74.21
CA ASP A 151 12.08 -26.72 -74.80
C ASP A 151 11.23 -27.05 -76.04
N GLU A 152 9.92 -26.73 -76.01
CA GLU A 152 9.02 -26.89 -77.16
C GLU A 152 9.39 -25.95 -78.32
N SER A 153 9.94 -24.77 -78.03
CA SER A 153 10.33 -23.78 -79.03
C SER A 153 11.64 -24.15 -79.75
N VAL A 154 12.55 -24.83 -79.07
CA VAL A 154 13.85 -25.29 -79.60
C VAL A 154 13.73 -26.58 -80.40
N ASN A 155 12.72 -27.41 -80.12
CA ASN A 155 12.45 -28.67 -80.84
C ASN A 155 11.62 -28.51 -82.13
N ARG A 156 11.36 -27.28 -82.59
CA ARG A 156 10.76 -26.97 -83.91
C ARG A 156 11.81 -26.53 -84.91
#